data_AF-A0A8J3U376-F1
#
_entry.id   AF-A0A8J3U376-F1
#
_cell.length_a   1.000
_cell.length_b   1.000
_cell.length_c   1.000
_cell.angle_alpha   90.00
_cell.angle_beta   90.00
_cell.angle_gamma   90.00
#
_symmetry.space_group_name_H-M   'P 1'
#
loop_
_entity.id
_entity.type
_entity.pdbx_description
1 polymer ?
#
loop_
_entity_poly.entity_id
_entity_poly.type
_entity_poly.pdbx_seq_one_letter_code
_entity_poly.pdbx_strand_id
1 'polypeptide(L)'
;MIPHTASGSRVRISLERGLVLVSVPAIGLAIYSGISFASGASRTAVVLPIALAMAFALVVVAITRFTLFLIIVLAIRASLDATKLAAVGDTVDDGGARSASSLFDPSSMLGALFIGAGLVWLIVQGRRPAAARPHPALPLAVAAFFGASLLSLLGSRAPAVSAGEVLRIGAFIIMILVVERLVSDDRSRTVPILVAVFASAVIPILVTIYQVVTGNGLVDLDGLLRPVGTFWHPNSLGDFCYTLLTMGVALLWHVPGRARIALFVLVAGLGAALLATGSRGAWISALVGVVVVGLLQDRRVLYALGVVVVGVLVAVPSVLNRFSDLSQSYTAGGREANSLVWRIDHWGEALGLLPGNPVTGTGLGTTRLLLYKEMHNDYVRALVESGVVGLLAYVGLLTALFLSARRAVRATSPRHGAPAVNLDRGIAVGGVACVAALAVSSLTDNTMTAVAVMWYQAVFAGLALRIGAPGRETE
;
A
#
# COMPACT_ATOMS: atom_id res chain seq x y z
N MET A 1 -26.60 52.70 3.61
CA MET A 1 -27.57 51.61 3.83
C MET A 1 -27.05 50.40 3.05
N ILE A 2 -26.35 49.49 3.72
CA ILE A 2 -25.68 48.32 3.14
C ILE A 2 -26.66 47.14 3.23
N PRO A 3 -26.93 46.38 2.15
CA PRO A 3 -27.77 45.20 2.25
C PRO A 3 -26.97 44.02 2.82
N HIS A 4 -27.25 43.72 4.08
CA HIS A 4 -26.89 42.46 4.74
C HIS A 4 -27.94 41.37 4.43
N THR A 5 -27.49 40.10 4.46
CA THR A 5 -28.26 38.88 4.85
C THR A 5 -29.19 38.14 3.85
N ALA A 6 -28.81 37.95 2.58
CA ALA A 6 -29.54 37.00 1.69
C ALA A 6 -28.77 35.72 1.30
N SER A 7 -27.43 35.69 1.36
CA SER A 7 -26.65 34.52 0.91
C SER A 7 -26.47 33.44 1.98
N GLY A 8 -26.46 33.81 3.28
CA GLY A 8 -26.24 32.87 4.38
C GLY A 8 -27.42 31.91 4.65
N SER A 9 -28.65 32.33 4.38
CA SER A 9 -29.86 31.51 4.63
C SER A 9 -30.04 30.41 3.59
N ARG A 10 -29.78 30.69 2.31
CA ARG A 10 -29.87 29.68 1.23
C ARG A 10 -28.82 28.58 1.37
N VAL A 11 -27.60 28.93 1.80
CA VAL A 11 -26.54 27.94 2.05
C VAL A 11 -26.89 27.04 3.24
N ARG A 12 -27.39 27.60 4.36
CA ARG A 12 -27.86 26.83 5.52
C ARG A 12 -29.00 25.86 5.17
N ILE A 13 -30.01 26.32 4.43
CA ILE A 13 -31.16 25.48 4.04
C ILE A 13 -30.73 24.34 3.11
N SER A 14 -29.74 24.56 2.22
CA SER A 14 -29.19 23.50 1.36
C SER A 14 -28.41 22.44 2.15
N LEU A 15 -27.68 22.86 3.19
CA LEU A 15 -26.93 21.97 4.07
C LEU A 15 -27.87 21.14 4.95
N GLU A 16 -28.93 21.75 5.51
CA GLU A 16 -29.93 21.05 6.33
C GLU A 16 -30.70 20.00 5.52
N ARG A 17 -31.11 20.32 4.29
CA ARG A 17 -31.77 19.36 3.39
C ARG A 17 -30.84 18.20 2.99
N GLY A 18 -29.57 18.51 2.71
CA GLY A 18 -28.55 17.49 2.44
C GLY A 18 -28.25 16.60 3.65
N LEU A 19 -28.23 17.18 4.86
CA LEU A 19 -28.01 16.44 6.10
C LEU A 19 -29.15 15.46 6.38
N VAL A 20 -30.41 15.88 6.18
CA VAL A 20 -31.61 15.05 6.38
C VAL A 20 -31.68 13.92 5.34
N LEU A 21 -31.36 14.20 4.07
CA LEU A 21 -31.34 13.19 2.99
C LEU A 21 -30.30 12.08 3.20
N VAL A 22 -29.19 12.37 3.87
CA VAL A 22 -28.13 11.38 4.17
C VAL A 22 -28.34 10.68 5.51
N SER A 23 -28.87 11.38 6.51
CA SER A 23 -29.04 10.83 7.87
C SER A 23 -30.20 9.82 7.96
N VAL A 24 -31.30 10.01 7.24
CA VAL A 24 -32.44 9.08 7.28
C VAL A 24 -32.08 7.66 6.76
N PRO A 25 -31.42 7.50 5.60
CA PRO A 25 -30.95 6.19 5.14
C PRO A 25 -29.91 5.57 6.08
N ALA A 26 -29.00 6.37 6.62
CA ALA A 26 -27.96 5.89 7.53
C ALA A 26 -28.54 5.34 8.85
N ILE A 27 -29.54 6.03 9.41
CA ILE A 27 -30.27 5.58 10.60
C ILE A 27 -31.05 4.30 10.30
N GLY A 28 -31.75 4.24 9.16
CA GLY A 28 -32.47 3.02 8.75
C GLY A 28 -31.56 1.81 8.57
N LEU A 29 -30.36 2.03 8.02
CA LEU A 29 -29.35 0.98 7.85
C LEU A 29 -28.75 0.52 9.18
N ALA A 30 -28.51 1.44 10.11
CA ALA A 30 -28.03 1.12 11.46
C ALA A 30 -29.06 0.29 12.23
N ILE A 31 -30.35 0.66 12.12
CA ILE A 31 -31.47 -0.09 12.73
C ILE A 31 -31.57 -1.49 12.10
N TYR A 32 -31.56 -1.60 10.77
CA TYR A 32 -31.59 -2.89 10.07
C TYR A 32 -30.43 -3.80 10.49
N SER A 33 -29.22 -3.24 10.56
CA SER A 33 -28.01 -3.97 10.93
C SER A 33 -28.02 -4.42 12.39
N GLY A 34 -28.50 -3.56 13.29
CA GLY A 34 -28.67 -3.89 14.71
C GLY A 34 -29.71 -5.00 14.93
N ILE A 35 -30.84 -4.93 14.23
CA ILE A 35 -31.89 -5.97 14.29
C ILE A 35 -31.38 -7.29 13.70
N SER A 36 -30.67 -7.24 12.57
CA SER A 36 -30.12 -8.42 11.89
C SER A 36 -29.02 -9.10 12.72
N PHE A 37 -28.19 -8.31 13.41
CA PHE A 37 -27.21 -8.84 14.35
C PHE A 37 -27.88 -9.48 15.58
N ALA A 38 -28.88 -8.81 16.14
CA ALA A 38 -29.63 -9.31 17.30
C ALA A 38 -30.47 -10.56 16.99
N SER A 39 -30.91 -10.74 15.74
CA SER A 39 -31.67 -11.92 15.30
C SER A 39 -30.80 -13.12 14.92
N GLY A 40 -29.47 -13.03 15.07
CA GLY A 40 -28.54 -14.11 14.73
C GLY A 40 -28.38 -14.32 13.22
N ALA A 41 -28.70 -13.32 12.39
CA ALA A 41 -28.52 -13.42 10.94
C ALA A 41 -27.05 -13.64 10.57
N SER A 42 -26.81 -14.26 9.41
CA SER A 42 -25.46 -14.48 8.90
C SER A 42 -24.69 -13.16 8.79
N ARG A 43 -23.37 -13.20 9.01
CA ARG A 43 -22.50 -12.00 8.88
C ARG A 43 -22.69 -11.30 7.54
N THR A 44 -22.98 -12.04 6.47
CA THR A 44 -23.25 -11.49 5.14
C THR A 44 -24.54 -10.67 5.10
N ALA A 45 -25.62 -11.10 5.77
CA ALA A 45 -26.89 -10.36 5.81
C ALA A 45 -26.77 -9.01 6.56
N VAL A 46 -25.89 -8.94 7.57
CA VAL A 46 -25.62 -7.69 8.31
C VAL A 46 -24.67 -6.77 7.54
N VAL A 47 -23.58 -7.32 6.98
CA VAL A 47 -22.49 -6.51 6.40
C VAL A 47 -22.81 -6.01 4.99
N LEU A 48 -23.52 -6.80 4.18
CA LEU A 48 -23.74 -6.48 2.76
C LEU A 48 -24.53 -5.17 2.55
N PRO A 49 -25.64 -4.89 3.26
CA PRO A 49 -26.36 -3.62 3.09
C PRO A 49 -25.53 -2.40 3.50
N ILE A 50 -24.73 -2.52 4.58
CA ILE A 50 -23.78 -1.48 5.00
C ILE A 50 -22.74 -1.24 3.91
N ALA A 51 -22.14 -2.31 3.38
CA ALA A 51 -21.13 -2.22 2.34
C ALA A 51 -21.71 -1.57 1.07
N LEU A 52 -22.93 -1.92 0.66
CA LEU A 52 -23.60 -1.34 -0.51
C LEU A 52 -23.93 0.14 -0.31
N ALA A 53 -24.44 0.54 0.85
CA ALA A 53 -24.74 1.95 1.14
C ALA A 53 -23.45 2.79 1.19
N MET A 54 -22.39 2.27 1.81
CA MET A 54 -21.07 2.91 1.82
C MET A 54 -20.48 3.02 0.42
N ALA A 55 -20.60 1.98 -0.40
CA ALA A 55 -20.16 2.00 -1.80
C ALA A 55 -20.94 3.05 -2.61
N PHE A 56 -22.25 3.14 -2.45
CA PHE A 56 -23.08 4.15 -3.10
C PHE A 56 -22.68 5.57 -2.67
N ALA A 57 -22.50 5.81 -1.36
CA ALA A 57 -22.02 7.09 -0.85
C ALA A 57 -20.65 7.46 -1.45
N LEU A 58 -19.73 6.49 -1.54
CA LEU A 58 -18.42 6.70 -2.17
C LEU A 58 -18.52 7.01 -3.67
N VAL A 59 -19.45 6.40 -4.41
CA VAL A 59 -19.72 6.74 -5.82
C VAL A 59 -20.19 8.20 -5.94
N VAL A 60 -21.13 8.63 -5.09
CA VAL A 60 -21.61 10.02 -5.08
C VAL A 60 -20.47 10.99 -4.77
N VAL A 61 -19.60 10.67 -3.81
CA VAL A 61 -18.42 11.49 -3.50
C VAL A 61 -17.42 11.47 -4.64
N ALA A 62 -17.21 10.35 -5.33
CA ALA A 62 -16.30 10.26 -6.47
C ALA A 62 -16.72 11.18 -7.63
N ILE A 63 -18.02 11.25 -7.91
CA ILE A 63 -18.58 12.08 -8.98
C ILE A 63 -18.57 13.56 -8.60
N THR A 64 -18.90 13.89 -7.34
CA THR A 64 -19.07 15.29 -6.91
C THR A 64 -17.77 15.95 -6.42
N ARG A 65 -16.91 15.18 -5.72
CA ARG A 65 -15.71 15.66 -5.03
C ARG A 65 -14.61 14.60 -5.06
N PHE A 66 -14.07 14.36 -6.25
CA PHE A 66 -13.09 13.29 -6.47
C PHE A 66 -11.85 13.34 -5.53
N THR A 67 -11.34 14.52 -5.18
CA THR A 67 -10.24 14.64 -4.20
C THR A 67 -10.62 14.09 -2.82
N LEU A 68 -11.85 14.37 -2.36
CA LEU A 68 -12.36 13.85 -1.09
C LEU A 68 -12.55 12.33 -1.17
N PHE A 69 -13.04 11.82 -2.29
CA PHE A 69 -13.13 10.38 -2.55
C PHE A 69 -11.76 9.71 -2.39
N LEU A 70 -10.72 10.23 -3.05
CA LEU A 70 -9.36 9.69 -2.93
C LEU A 70 -8.86 9.72 -1.47
N ILE A 71 -9.07 10.83 -0.75
CA ILE A 71 -8.67 10.97 0.66
C ILE A 71 -9.34 9.90 1.53
N ILE A 72 -10.65 9.70 1.39
CA ILE A 72 -11.40 8.70 2.15
C ILE A 72 -10.86 7.30 1.83
N VAL A 73 -10.72 6.99 0.54
CA VAL A 73 -10.22 5.71 0.04
C VAL A 73 -8.84 5.39 0.64
N LEU A 74 -7.90 6.33 0.61
CA LEU A 74 -6.55 6.15 1.16
C LEU A 74 -6.55 5.95 2.67
N ALA A 75 -7.40 6.67 3.39
CA ALA A 75 -7.51 6.62 4.85
C ALA A 75 -8.08 5.28 5.34
N ILE A 76 -9.05 4.69 4.63
CA ILE A 76 -9.70 3.45 5.07
C ILE A 76 -9.04 2.18 4.51
N ARG A 77 -8.23 2.28 3.45
CA ARG A 77 -7.74 1.12 2.69
C ARG A 77 -7.05 0.06 3.54
N ALA A 78 -6.14 0.46 4.44
CA ALA A 78 -5.38 -0.47 5.29
C ALA A 78 -6.27 -1.21 6.31
N SER A 79 -7.41 -0.63 6.69
CA SER A 79 -8.33 -1.20 7.68
C SER A 79 -9.34 -2.16 7.06
N LEU A 80 -9.60 -2.06 5.75
CA LEU A 80 -10.57 -2.91 5.05
C LEU A 80 -10.07 -4.34 4.78
N ASP A 81 -8.78 -4.62 4.98
CA ASP A 81 -8.29 -5.99 4.87
C ASP A 81 -8.77 -6.87 6.05
N ALA A 82 -9.16 -6.26 7.17
CA ALA A 82 -9.73 -6.96 8.32
C ALA A 82 -11.17 -7.45 8.09
N THR A 83 -11.85 -6.94 7.07
CA THR A 83 -13.24 -7.29 6.74
C THR A 83 -13.36 -8.29 5.60
N LYS A 84 -12.23 -8.87 5.13
CA LYS A 84 -12.26 -9.97 4.17
C LYS A 84 -13.05 -11.13 4.76
N LEU A 85 -13.98 -11.67 3.97
CA LEU A 85 -14.96 -12.65 4.44
C LEU A 85 -14.35 -14.05 4.62
N ALA A 86 -13.09 -14.26 4.24
CA ALA A 86 -12.32 -15.47 4.52
C ALA A 86 -11.82 -15.45 5.97
N ALA A 87 -12.12 -16.50 6.74
CA ALA A 87 -11.76 -16.62 8.14
C ALA A 87 -10.23 -16.50 8.34
N VAL A 88 -9.84 -15.73 9.36
CA VAL A 88 -8.48 -15.72 9.91
C VAL A 88 -8.22 -17.13 10.45
N GLY A 89 -7.45 -17.95 9.71
CA GLY A 89 -7.10 -19.32 10.10
C GLY A 89 -7.25 -20.40 9.01
N ASP A 90 -7.98 -20.15 7.92
CA ASP A 90 -8.30 -21.17 6.91
C ASP A 90 -7.28 -21.27 5.75
N THR A 91 -5.98 -21.27 6.05
CA THR A 91 -4.92 -21.35 5.03
C THR A 91 -4.06 -22.59 5.10
N VAL A 92 -4.68 -23.76 5.18
CA VAL A 92 -3.95 -24.98 4.81
C VAL A 92 -4.47 -25.66 3.55
N ASP A 93 -5.78 -25.76 3.26
CA ASP A 93 -6.16 -26.80 2.26
C ASP A 93 -7.00 -26.45 1.00
N ASP A 94 -7.67 -25.30 0.84
CA ASP A 94 -8.62 -25.17 -0.29
C ASP A 94 -8.30 -24.07 -1.31
N GLY A 95 -7.46 -24.44 -2.29
CA GLY A 95 -6.97 -23.62 -3.40
C GLY A 95 -7.90 -23.43 -4.62
N GLY A 96 -9.21 -23.70 -4.53
CA GLY A 96 -10.08 -23.71 -5.72
C GLY A 96 -11.38 -22.89 -5.67
N ALA A 97 -12.10 -22.88 -4.54
CA ALA A 97 -13.50 -22.43 -4.52
C ALA A 97 -13.71 -20.93 -4.21
N ARG A 98 -12.67 -20.17 -3.89
CA ARG A 98 -12.77 -18.84 -3.26
C ARG A 98 -12.85 -17.65 -4.23
N SER A 99 -12.81 -17.88 -5.55
CA SER A 99 -12.74 -16.78 -6.52
C SER A 99 -14.06 -16.00 -6.66
N ALA A 100 -15.22 -16.65 -6.51
CA ALA A 100 -16.52 -15.99 -6.65
C ALA A 100 -16.94 -15.20 -5.40
N SER A 101 -16.57 -15.68 -4.19
CA SER A 101 -16.80 -14.96 -2.92
C SER A 101 -15.88 -13.74 -2.78
N SER A 102 -14.70 -13.74 -3.42
CA SER A 102 -13.72 -12.64 -3.35
C SER A 102 -14.14 -11.34 -4.05
N LEU A 103 -15.11 -11.40 -4.98
CA LEU A 103 -15.61 -10.23 -5.71
C LEU A 103 -16.47 -9.32 -4.83
N PHE A 104 -17.12 -9.89 -3.80
CA PHE A 104 -17.97 -9.17 -2.85
C PHE A 104 -17.21 -8.73 -1.59
N ASP A 105 -15.90 -8.98 -1.51
CA ASP A 105 -15.09 -8.48 -0.42
C ASP A 105 -15.04 -6.94 -0.47
N PRO A 106 -15.26 -6.24 0.66
CA PRO A 106 -15.24 -4.76 0.69
C PRO A 106 -13.95 -4.16 0.13
N SER A 107 -12.80 -4.82 0.33
CA SER A 107 -11.50 -4.38 -0.20
C SER A 107 -11.41 -4.48 -1.73
N SER A 108 -11.94 -5.56 -2.32
CA SER A 108 -12.02 -5.77 -3.76
C SER A 108 -12.98 -4.77 -4.42
N MET A 109 -14.15 -4.56 -3.80
CA MET A 109 -15.15 -3.59 -4.26
C MET A 109 -14.60 -2.16 -4.26
N LEU A 110 -13.89 -1.76 -3.20
CA LEU A 110 -13.24 -0.45 -3.13
C LEU A 110 -12.17 -0.31 -4.22
N GLY A 111 -11.39 -1.37 -4.46
CA GLY A 111 -10.39 -1.40 -5.53
C GLY A 111 -11.02 -1.21 -6.92
N ALA A 112 -12.09 -1.96 -7.22
CA ALA A 112 -12.83 -1.84 -8.48
C ALA A 112 -13.47 -0.45 -8.65
N LEU A 113 -14.09 0.08 -7.59
CA LEU A 113 -14.66 1.43 -7.58
C LEU A 113 -13.59 2.48 -7.86
N PHE A 114 -12.42 2.37 -7.22
CA PHE A 114 -11.30 3.28 -7.46
C PHE A 114 -10.79 3.22 -8.90
N ILE A 115 -10.63 2.01 -9.46
CA ILE A 115 -10.24 1.81 -10.85
C ILE A 115 -11.24 2.52 -11.78
N GLY A 116 -12.53 2.23 -11.64
CA GLY A 116 -13.58 2.79 -12.48
C GLY A 116 -13.69 4.31 -12.36
N ALA A 117 -13.81 4.83 -11.13
CA ALA A 117 -13.91 6.25 -10.87
C ALA A 117 -12.64 7.01 -11.30
N GLY A 118 -11.46 6.45 -11.04
CA GLY A 118 -10.18 7.03 -11.42
C GLY A 118 -9.98 7.11 -12.93
N LEU A 119 -10.33 6.05 -13.67
CA LEU A 119 -10.28 6.05 -15.13
C LEU A 119 -11.24 7.08 -15.73
N VAL A 120 -12.51 7.07 -15.31
CA VAL A 120 -13.51 8.05 -15.78
C VAL A 120 -13.03 9.48 -15.48
N TRP A 121 -12.54 9.73 -14.27
CA TRP A 121 -12.02 11.03 -13.89
C TRP A 121 -10.82 11.46 -14.75
N LEU A 122 -9.86 10.57 -15.00
CA LEU A 122 -8.71 10.85 -15.87
C LEU A 122 -9.13 11.16 -17.31
N ILE A 123 -10.14 10.46 -17.85
CA ILE A 123 -10.69 10.68 -19.19
C ILE A 123 -11.37 12.06 -19.26
N VAL A 124 -12.19 12.40 -18.27
CA VAL A 124 -12.90 13.69 -18.19
C VAL A 124 -11.93 14.88 -18.12
N GLN A 125 -10.78 14.71 -17.47
CA GLN A 125 -9.74 15.73 -17.40
C GLN A 125 -9.01 16.01 -18.73
N GLY A 126 -9.24 15.18 -19.75
CA GLY A 126 -8.72 15.37 -21.10
C GLY A 126 -7.19 15.33 -21.23
N ARG A 127 -6.72 15.58 -22.47
CA ARG A 127 -5.28 15.61 -22.79
C ARG A 127 -4.64 16.91 -22.31
N ARG A 128 -3.46 16.80 -21.70
CA ARG A 128 -2.63 17.96 -21.36
C ARG A 128 -1.85 18.50 -22.57
N PRO A 129 -1.57 19.82 -22.60
CA PRO A 129 -0.50 20.38 -23.43
C PRO A 129 0.82 19.64 -23.18
N ALA A 130 1.65 19.45 -24.21
CA ALA A 130 2.89 18.68 -24.12
C ALA A 130 3.82 19.20 -23.01
N ALA A 131 3.89 20.52 -22.82
CA ALA A 131 4.70 21.19 -21.80
C ALA A 131 4.24 20.91 -20.36
N ALA A 132 3.00 20.47 -20.14
CA ALA A 132 2.45 20.16 -18.81
C ALA A 132 2.50 18.65 -18.48
N ARG A 133 3.12 17.83 -19.35
CA ARG A 133 3.23 16.38 -19.13
C ARG A 133 4.44 16.06 -18.27
N PRO A 134 4.31 15.12 -17.32
CA PRO A 134 5.47 14.64 -16.57
C PRO A 134 6.42 13.88 -17.49
N HIS A 135 7.64 13.64 -17.02
CA HIS A 135 8.64 12.87 -17.77
C HIS A 135 8.08 11.47 -18.12
N PRO A 136 8.16 11.02 -19.39
CA PRO A 136 7.43 9.84 -19.87
C PRO A 136 7.95 8.50 -19.35
N ALA A 137 9.06 8.48 -18.62
CA ALA A 137 9.77 7.24 -18.28
C ALA A 137 8.95 6.34 -17.33
N LEU A 138 8.37 6.92 -16.27
CA LEU A 138 7.53 6.16 -15.34
C LEU A 138 6.19 5.75 -15.98
N PRO A 139 5.43 6.65 -16.64
CA PRO A 139 4.23 6.23 -17.37
C PRO A 139 4.48 5.13 -18.40
N LEU A 140 5.58 5.20 -19.16
CA LEU A 140 5.92 4.17 -20.15
C LEU A 140 6.30 2.84 -19.51
N ALA A 141 7.12 2.84 -18.44
CA ALA A 141 7.50 1.62 -17.74
C ALA A 141 6.29 0.95 -17.09
N VAL A 142 5.39 1.76 -16.52
CA VAL A 142 4.12 1.30 -15.95
C VAL A 142 3.21 0.70 -17.03
N ALA A 143 3.09 1.35 -18.20
CA ALA A 143 2.33 0.81 -19.33
C ALA A 143 2.95 -0.49 -19.89
N ALA A 144 4.28 -0.56 -19.97
CA ALA A 144 5.00 -1.76 -20.39
C ALA A 144 4.76 -2.92 -19.40
N PHE A 145 4.80 -2.66 -18.09
CA PHE A 145 4.51 -3.67 -17.08
C PHE A 145 3.05 -4.13 -17.11
N PHE A 146 2.10 -3.22 -17.33
CA PHE A 146 0.71 -3.59 -17.56
C PHE A 146 0.51 -4.44 -18.82
N GLY A 147 1.16 -4.04 -19.92
CA GLY A 147 1.14 -4.79 -21.17
C GLY A 147 1.70 -6.19 -21.00
N ALA A 148 2.83 -6.34 -20.32
CA ALA A 148 3.41 -7.64 -19.99
C ALA A 148 2.47 -8.48 -19.11
N SER A 149 1.81 -7.85 -18.14
CA SER A 149 0.81 -8.50 -17.28
C SER A 149 -0.41 -8.97 -18.08
N LEU A 150 -0.89 -8.19 -19.05
CA LEU A 150 -1.94 -8.60 -19.98
C LEU A 150 -1.50 -9.75 -20.87
N LEU A 151 -0.26 -9.71 -21.39
CA LEU A 151 0.29 -10.79 -22.21
C LEU A 151 0.40 -12.11 -21.42
N SER A 152 0.66 -12.04 -20.12
CA SER A 152 0.67 -13.23 -19.25
C SER A 152 -0.69 -13.93 -19.18
N LEU A 153 -1.81 -13.23 -19.45
CA LEU A 153 -3.14 -13.85 -19.52
C LEU A 153 -3.25 -14.88 -20.64
N LEU A 154 -2.55 -14.66 -21.76
CA LEU A 154 -2.55 -15.57 -22.91
C LEU A 154 -1.94 -16.93 -22.57
N GLY A 155 -0.92 -16.93 -21.69
CA GLY A 155 -0.25 -18.14 -21.21
C GLY A 155 -0.83 -18.70 -19.90
N SER A 156 -1.94 -18.11 -19.41
CA SER A 156 -2.40 -18.33 -18.05
C SER A 156 -3.07 -19.70 -17.86
N ARG A 157 -2.59 -20.47 -16.88
CA ARG A 157 -3.23 -21.72 -16.44
C ARG A 157 -4.48 -21.49 -15.58
N ALA A 158 -4.66 -20.29 -15.03
CA ALA A 158 -5.88 -19.88 -14.32
C ALA A 158 -6.29 -18.45 -14.69
N PRO A 159 -6.93 -18.23 -15.87
CA PRO A 159 -7.21 -16.90 -16.40
C PRO A 159 -7.97 -15.96 -15.46
N ALA A 160 -8.94 -16.47 -14.69
CA ALA A 160 -9.72 -15.68 -13.76
C ALA A 160 -8.86 -15.08 -12.62
N VAL A 161 -7.93 -15.88 -12.07
CA VAL A 161 -7.04 -15.44 -11.00
C VAL A 161 -6.04 -14.42 -11.54
N SER A 162 -5.44 -14.70 -12.69
CA SER A 162 -4.52 -13.79 -13.37
C SER A 162 -5.18 -12.46 -13.74
N ALA A 163 -6.44 -12.47 -14.19
CA ALA A 163 -7.19 -11.25 -14.46
C ALA A 163 -7.35 -10.39 -13.20
N GLY A 164 -7.60 -11.00 -12.04
CA GLY A 164 -7.65 -10.31 -10.76
C GLY A 164 -6.34 -9.62 -10.40
N GLU A 165 -5.19 -10.28 -10.62
CA GLU A 165 -3.88 -9.67 -10.39
C GLU A 165 -3.58 -8.53 -11.38
N VAL A 166 -3.93 -8.70 -12.66
CA VAL A 166 -3.82 -7.64 -13.69
C VAL A 166 -4.63 -6.40 -13.30
N LEU A 167 -5.86 -6.58 -12.79
CA LEU A 167 -6.68 -5.46 -12.32
C LEU A 167 -6.03 -4.72 -11.14
N ARG A 168 -5.39 -5.44 -10.21
CA ARG A 168 -4.66 -4.83 -9.09
C ARG A 168 -3.45 -4.03 -9.56
N ILE A 169 -2.71 -4.54 -10.55
CA ILE A 169 -1.63 -3.80 -11.21
C ILE A 169 -2.23 -2.55 -11.87
N GLY A 170 -3.36 -2.66 -12.57
CA GLY A 170 -4.09 -1.52 -13.14
C GLY A 170 -4.43 -0.44 -12.10
N ALA A 171 -4.88 -0.82 -10.90
CA ALA A 171 -5.14 0.12 -9.80
C ALA A 171 -3.89 0.90 -9.38
N PHE A 172 -2.73 0.25 -9.33
CA PHE A 172 -1.45 0.90 -9.03
C PHE A 172 -1.13 2.01 -10.05
N ILE A 173 -1.34 1.74 -11.34
CA ILE A 173 -1.12 2.70 -12.44
C ILE A 173 -2.03 3.91 -12.31
N ILE A 174 -3.32 3.63 -12.14
CA ILE A 174 -4.35 4.66 -12.03
C ILE A 174 -4.04 5.54 -10.82
N MET A 175 -3.61 4.97 -9.70
CA MET A 175 -3.21 5.73 -8.51
C MET A 175 -2.04 6.69 -8.78
N ILE A 176 -0.97 6.24 -9.46
CA ILE A 176 0.15 7.13 -9.82
C ILE A 176 -0.34 8.31 -10.65
N LEU A 177 -1.12 8.03 -11.70
CA LEU A 177 -1.60 9.05 -12.64
C LEU A 177 -2.61 10.01 -12.01
N VAL A 178 -3.53 9.48 -11.19
CA VAL A 178 -4.52 10.27 -10.45
C VAL A 178 -3.84 11.23 -9.47
N VAL A 179 -2.90 10.74 -8.67
CA VAL A 179 -2.22 11.56 -7.66
C VAL A 179 -1.36 12.62 -8.33
N GLU A 180 -0.58 12.24 -9.37
CA GLU A 180 0.19 13.20 -10.16
C GLU A 180 -0.73 14.30 -10.71
N ARG A 181 -1.90 13.94 -11.26
CA ARG A 181 -2.79 14.93 -11.88
C ARG A 181 -3.48 15.81 -10.87
N LEU A 182 -3.99 15.25 -9.79
CA LEU A 182 -4.62 16.03 -8.74
C LEU A 182 -3.68 17.11 -8.18
N VAL A 183 -2.43 16.75 -7.92
CA VAL A 183 -1.43 17.68 -7.35
C VAL A 183 -0.84 18.62 -8.40
N SER A 184 -0.85 18.23 -9.68
CA SER A 184 -0.56 19.14 -10.80
C SER A 184 -1.54 20.30 -10.88
N ASP A 185 -2.83 19.98 -10.73
CA ASP A 185 -3.89 20.98 -10.86
C ASP A 185 -3.94 21.91 -9.64
N ASP A 186 -3.69 21.37 -8.45
CA ASP A 186 -3.67 22.14 -7.20
C ASP A 186 -2.71 21.53 -6.18
N ARG A 187 -1.60 22.24 -5.92
CA ARG A 187 -0.54 21.78 -5.01
C ARG A 187 -0.99 21.70 -3.55
N SER A 188 -2.03 22.43 -3.16
CA SER A 188 -2.57 22.40 -1.80
C SER A 188 -3.09 21.01 -1.39
N ARG A 189 -3.41 20.17 -2.39
CA ARG A 189 -3.89 18.79 -2.20
C ARG A 189 -2.83 17.81 -1.69
N THR A 190 -1.54 18.18 -1.77
CA THR A 190 -0.42 17.33 -1.31
C THR A 190 -0.55 16.95 0.17
N VAL A 191 -0.80 17.94 1.03
CA VAL A 191 -0.85 17.75 2.48
C VAL A 191 -2.04 16.88 2.89
N PRO A 192 -3.28 17.13 2.43
CA PRO A 192 -4.41 16.24 2.71
C PRO A 192 -4.19 14.79 2.28
N ILE A 193 -3.57 14.57 1.11
CA ILE A 193 -3.25 13.22 0.63
C ILE A 193 -2.25 12.53 1.58
N LEU A 194 -1.17 13.21 1.97
CA LEU A 194 -0.22 12.66 2.94
C LEU A 194 -0.87 12.39 4.29
N VAL A 195 -1.70 13.31 4.80
CA VAL A 195 -2.45 13.12 6.04
C VAL A 195 -3.34 11.88 5.93
N ALA A 196 -4.03 11.65 4.82
CA ALA A 196 -4.84 10.46 4.60
C ALA A 196 -4.01 9.17 4.64
N VAL A 197 -2.85 9.17 3.97
CA VAL A 197 -1.91 8.04 3.99
C VAL A 197 -1.46 7.72 5.42
N PHE A 198 -1.02 8.71 6.20
CA PHE A 198 -0.59 8.45 7.58
C PHE A 198 -1.75 8.17 8.55
N ALA A 199 -2.92 8.76 8.34
CA ALA A 199 -4.12 8.45 9.10
C ALA A 199 -4.54 6.98 8.94
N SER A 200 -4.27 6.38 7.77
CA SER A 200 -4.53 4.95 7.53
C SER A 200 -3.75 4.01 8.45
N ALA A 201 -2.64 4.48 9.05
CA ALA A 201 -1.84 3.68 9.98
C ALA A 201 -2.45 3.57 11.38
N VAL A 202 -3.35 4.49 11.77
CA VAL A 202 -3.87 4.57 13.14
C VAL A 202 -4.53 3.27 13.56
N ILE A 203 -5.48 2.77 12.76
CA ILE A 203 -6.22 1.54 13.09
C ILE A 203 -5.30 0.31 13.07
N PRO A 204 -4.47 0.05 12.03
CA PRO A 204 -3.50 -1.05 12.06
C PRO A 204 -2.59 -1.06 13.29
N ILE A 205 -2.07 0.10 13.72
CA ILE A 205 -1.23 0.22 14.91
C ILE A 205 -2.02 -0.14 16.17
N LEU A 206 -3.22 0.44 16.34
CA LEU A 206 -4.06 0.17 17.52
C LEU A 206 -4.47 -1.30 17.61
N VAL A 207 -4.84 -1.93 16.48
CA VAL A 207 -5.16 -3.36 16.43
C VAL A 207 -3.93 -4.21 16.73
N THR A 208 -2.75 -3.84 16.24
CA THR A 208 -1.49 -4.53 16.55
C THR A 208 -1.17 -4.46 18.04
N ILE A 209 -1.30 -3.27 18.66
CA ILE A 209 -1.11 -3.08 20.10
C ILE A 209 -2.10 -3.96 20.88
N TYR A 210 -3.38 -3.96 20.49
CA TYR A 210 -4.39 -4.81 21.11
C TYR A 210 -4.04 -6.30 21.02
N GLN A 211 -3.61 -6.78 19.84
CA GLN A 211 -3.22 -8.18 19.63
C GLN A 211 -2.02 -8.57 20.49
N VAL A 212 -1.00 -7.70 20.57
CA VAL A 212 0.21 -7.96 21.36
C VAL A 212 -0.08 -7.93 22.86
N VAL A 213 -0.89 -6.99 23.34
CA VAL A 213 -1.18 -6.82 24.78
C VAL A 213 -2.12 -7.90 25.29
N THR A 214 -3.13 -8.28 24.52
CA THR A 214 -4.16 -9.23 24.96
C THR A 214 -3.85 -10.67 24.59
N GLY A 215 -2.92 -10.91 23.66
CA GLY A 215 -2.70 -12.21 23.04
C GLY A 215 -3.78 -12.64 22.05
N ASN A 216 -4.90 -11.90 21.97
CA ASN A 216 -6.04 -12.27 21.12
C ASN A 216 -5.79 -11.90 19.66
N GLY A 217 -6.09 -12.81 18.75
CA GLY A 217 -5.94 -12.59 17.31
C GLY A 217 -4.49 -12.63 16.81
N LEU A 218 -3.56 -13.13 17.63
CA LEU A 218 -2.23 -13.53 17.17
C LEU A 218 -2.34 -14.81 16.33
N VAL A 219 -1.55 -14.89 15.28
CA VAL A 219 -1.46 -16.07 14.42
C VAL A 219 -0.17 -16.82 14.75
N ASP A 220 -0.29 -18.13 14.95
CA ASP A 220 0.88 -19.01 15.12
C ASP A 220 1.48 -19.33 13.75
N LEU A 221 2.72 -18.90 13.55
CA LEU A 221 3.53 -19.23 12.39
C LEU A 221 4.85 -19.81 12.89
N ASP A 222 5.04 -21.11 12.67
CA ASP A 222 6.24 -21.85 13.04
C ASP A 222 6.55 -21.81 14.56
N GLY A 223 5.52 -21.84 15.41
CA GLY A 223 5.66 -21.81 16.87
C GLY A 223 5.88 -20.41 17.45
N LEU A 224 5.70 -19.36 16.63
CA LEU A 224 5.80 -17.97 17.05
C LEU A 224 4.46 -17.26 16.83
N LEU A 225 3.86 -16.79 17.93
CA LEU A 225 2.65 -15.98 17.91
C LEU A 225 2.96 -14.56 17.42
N ARG A 226 2.33 -14.16 16.31
CA ARG A 226 2.63 -12.90 15.63
C ARG A 226 1.35 -12.10 15.35
N PRO A 227 1.36 -10.78 15.57
CA PRO A 227 0.22 -9.94 15.21
C PRO A 227 0.15 -9.73 13.70
N VAL A 228 -1.08 -9.64 13.20
CA VAL A 228 -1.39 -9.35 11.79
C VAL A 228 -1.96 -7.93 11.62
N GLY A 229 -2.29 -7.24 12.72
CA GLY A 229 -2.97 -5.97 12.71
C GLY A 229 -4.34 -6.11 12.02
N THR A 230 -4.61 -5.23 11.06
CA THR A 230 -5.78 -5.32 10.16
C THR A 230 -5.50 -6.10 8.87
N PHE A 231 -4.31 -6.68 8.73
CA PHE A 231 -3.92 -7.46 7.55
C PHE A 231 -4.18 -8.94 7.80
N TRP A 232 -4.04 -9.73 6.73
CA TRP A 232 -4.23 -11.18 6.81
C TRP A 232 -2.99 -11.93 7.31
N HIS A 233 -1.80 -11.35 7.14
CA HIS A 233 -0.52 -11.99 7.43
C HIS A 233 0.48 -11.00 8.04
N PRO A 234 1.37 -11.41 8.97
CA PRO A 234 2.30 -10.48 9.62
C PRO A 234 3.29 -9.84 8.65
N ASN A 235 3.68 -10.52 7.57
CA ASN A 235 4.57 -9.93 6.57
C ASN A 235 3.88 -8.77 5.83
N SER A 236 2.59 -8.87 5.52
CA SER A 236 1.85 -7.77 4.88
C SER A 236 1.72 -6.55 5.80
N LEU A 237 1.55 -6.77 7.11
CA LEU A 237 1.62 -5.70 8.11
C LEU A 237 3.03 -5.10 8.14
N GLY A 238 4.07 -5.92 8.12
CA GLY A 238 5.47 -5.48 8.04
C GLY A 238 5.74 -4.62 6.80
N ASP A 239 5.22 -5.04 5.64
CA ASP A 239 5.40 -4.33 4.38
C ASP A 239 4.76 -2.93 4.39
N PHE A 240 3.55 -2.87 4.95
CA PHE A 240 2.85 -1.62 5.20
C PHE A 240 3.64 -0.72 6.17
N CYS A 241 4.13 -1.31 7.27
CA CYS A 241 4.85 -0.55 8.29
C CYS A 241 6.15 0.04 7.77
N TYR A 242 7.01 -0.74 7.09
CA TYR A 242 8.27 -0.17 6.57
C TYR A 242 8.01 0.92 5.54
N THR A 243 6.98 0.78 4.70
CA THR A 243 6.65 1.74 3.63
C THR A 243 6.27 3.10 4.23
N LEU A 244 5.35 3.13 5.19
CA LEU A 244 4.94 4.39 5.82
C LEU A 244 6.02 4.92 6.77
N LEU A 245 6.73 4.05 7.49
CA LEU A 245 7.81 4.43 8.39
C LEU A 245 8.92 5.14 7.61
N THR A 246 9.34 4.57 6.48
CA THR A 246 10.42 5.14 5.64
C THR A 246 10.05 6.53 5.14
N MET A 247 8.84 6.69 4.58
CA MET A 247 8.36 8.01 4.16
C MET A 247 8.22 8.96 5.36
N GLY A 248 7.69 8.49 6.50
CA GLY A 248 7.49 9.29 7.69
C GLY A 248 8.80 9.86 8.23
N VAL A 249 9.85 9.04 8.31
CA VAL A 249 11.19 9.48 8.74
C VAL A 249 11.75 10.58 7.83
N ALA A 250 11.58 10.48 6.50
CA ALA A 250 11.99 11.53 5.56
C ALA A 250 11.22 12.85 5.77
N LEU A 251 9.95 12.75 6.16
CA LEU A 251 9.06 13.90 6.38
C LEU A 251 9.23 14.57 7.76
N LEU A 252 9.75 13.90 8.79
CA LEU A 252 9.83 14.43 10.17
C LEU A 252 10.42 15.84 10.25
N TRP A 253 11.51 16.09 9.52
CA TRP A 253 12.21 17.38 9.53
C TRP A 253 11.57 18.44 8.63
N HIS A 254 10.62 18.03 7.79
CA HIS A 254 9.98 18.86 6.78
C HIS A 254 8.52 19.22 7.12
N VAL A 255 8.09 18.91 8.35
CA VAL A 255 6.75 19.20 8.86
C VAL A 255 6.85 20.10 10.11
N PRO A 256 5.93 21.08 10.32
CA PRO A 256 6.01 22.01 11.44
C PRO A 256 5.40 21.46 12.75
N GLY A 257 5.93 21.93 13.88
CA GLY A 257 5.31 21.93 15.21
C GLY A 257 4.52 20.66 15.59
N ARG A 258 3.21 20.82 15.80
CA ARG A 258 2.31 19.74 16.25
C ARG A 258 2.22 18.58 15.25
N ALA A 259 2.25 18.87 13.95
CA ALA A 259 2.19 17.83 12.92
C ALA A 259 3.46 16.98 12.91
N ARG A 260 4.63 17.54 13.25
CA ARG A 260 5.86 16.77 13.47
C ARG A 260 5.72 15.80 14.65
N ILE A 261 5.12 16.25 15.77
CA ILE A 261 4.91 15.40 16.94
C ILE A 261 3.94 14.26 16.60
N ALA A 262 2.82 14.56 15.94
CA ALA A 262 1.86 13.54 15.51
C ALA A 262 2.50 12.52 14.56
N LEU A 263 3.29 12.99 13.58
CA LEU A 263 4.03 12.11 12.67
C LEU A 263 5.08 11.27 13.40
N PHE A 264 5.79 11.84 14.37
CA PHE A 264 6.76 11.11 15.19
C PHE A 264 6.10 9.98 15.99
N VAL A 265 4.97 10.25 16.64
CA VAL A 265 4.20 9.23 17.37
C VAL A 265 3.73 8.12 16.42
N LEU A 266 3.25 8.47 15.23
CA LEU A 266 2.87 7.49 14.21
C LEU A 266 4.07 6.66 13.74
N VAL A 267 5.20 7.29 13.43
CA VAL A 267 6.44 6.60 13.01
C VAL A 267 6.95 5.66 14.11
N ALA A 268 6.90 6.08 15.37
CA ALA A 268 7.25 5.24 16.50
C ALA A 268 6.29 4.05 16.64
N GLY A 269 4.97 4.29 16.51
CA GLY A 269 3.96 3.24 16.51
C GLY A 269 4.11 2.24 15.36
N LEU A 270 4.43 2.73 14.15
CA LEU A 270 4.78 1.88 13.00
C LEU A 270 6.05 1.07 13.26
N GLY A 271 7.06 1.65 13.92
CA GLY A 271 8.28 0.95 14.31
C GLY A 271 8.00 -0.17 15.32
N ALA A 272 7.18 0.10 16.34
CA ALA A 272 6.76 -0.90 17.31
C ALA A 272 5.94 -2.02 16.65
N ALA A 273 4.99 -1.69 15.78
CA ALA A 273 4.20 -2.66 15.03
C ALA A 273 5.09 -3.50 14.10
N LEU A 274 6.03 -2.87 13.40
CA LEU A 274 7.01 -3.54 12.56
C LEU A 274 7.85 -4.55 13.36
N LEU A 275 8.38 -4.17 14.52
CA LEU A 275 9.10 -5.09 15.40
C LEU A 275 8.21 -6.23 15.88
N ALA A 276 6.96 -5.95 16.25
CA ALA A 276 6.04 -6.98 16.70
C ALA A 276 5.73 -8.01 15.60
N THR A 277 5.79 -7.64 14.32
CA THR A 277 5.52 -8.59 13.21
C THR A 277 6.52 -9.74 13.14
N GLY A 278 7.74 -9.62 13.68
CA GLY A 278 8.79 -10.63 13.52
C GLY A 278 9.28 -10.84 12.07
N SER A 279 8.88 -9.99 11.11
CA SER A 279 9.28 -10.13 9.70
C SER A 279 10.70 -9.56 9.48
N ARG A 280 11.68 -10.46 9.43
CA ARG A 280 13.10 -10.11 9.18
C ARG A 280 13.28 -9.34 7.88
N GLY A 281 12.57 -9.75 6.81
CA GLY A 281 12.60 -9.06 5.51
C GLY A 281 12.14 -7.61 5.64
N ALA A 282 10.99 -7.38 6.29
CA ALA A 282 10.47 -6.03 6.50
C ALA A 282 11.37 -5.16 7.41
N TRP A 283 12.04 -5.74 8.42
CA TRP A 283 13.02 -5.03 9.25
C TRP A 283 14.22 -4.55 8.43
N ILE A 284 14.77 -5.42 7.57
CA ILE A 284 15.89 -5.08 6.69
C ILE A 284 15.45 -4.04 5.66
N SER A 285 14.26 -4.17 5.07
CA SER A 285 13.69 -3.17 4.15
C SER A 285 13.55 -1.79 4.81
N ALA A 286 13.04 -1.73 6.04
CA ALA A 286 12.95 -0.49 6.81
C ALA A 286 14.33 0.11 7.09
N LEU A 287 15.30 -0.73 7.47
CA LEU A 287 16.68 -0.31 7.73
C LEU A 287 17.30 0.33 6.48
N VAL A 288 17.20 -0.33 5.33
CA VAL A 288 17.71 0.19 4.05
C VAL A 288 17.02 1.51 3.69
N GLY A 289 15.69 1.59 3.85
CA GLY A 289 14.93 2.81 3.64
C GLY A 289 15.45 3.97 4.49
N VAL A 290 15.57 3.78 5.81
CA VAL A 290 16.04 4.83 6.73
C VAL A 290 17.50 5.20 6.48
N VAL A 291 18.37 4.25 6.10
CA VAL A 291 19.74 4.53 5.69
C VAL A 291 19.75 5.44 4.45
N VAL A 292 18.93 5.15 3.44
CA VAL A 292 18.83 6.01 2.25
C VAL A 292 18.35 7.41 2.62
N VAL A 293 17.39 7.56 3.55
CA VAL A 293 16.99 8.88 4.07
C VAL A 293 18.19 9.59 4.70
N GLY A 294 18.93 8.93 5.59
CA GLY A 294 20.09 9.54 6.25
C GLY A 294 21.23 9.92 5.31
N LEU A 295 21.43 9.17 4.23
CA LEU A 295 22.43 9.48 3.20
C LEU A 295 22.04 10.67 2.32
N LEU A 296 20.75 10.82 1.99
CA LEU A 296 20.26 11.85 1.06
C LEU A 296 19.81 13.15 1.74
N GLN A 297 19.44 13.09 3.02
CA GLN A 297 18.86 14.21 3.76
C GLN A 297 19.78 14.75 4.85
N ASP A 298 20.07 13.95 5.89
CA ASP A 298 20.92 14.35 7.00
C ASP A 298 21.56 13.11 7.68
N ARG A 299 22.90 13.09 7.77
CA ARG A 299 23.67 12.00 8.39
C ARG A 299 23.31 11.80 9.87
N ARG A 300 22.73 12.80 10.55
CA ARG A 300 22.23 12.65 11.92
C ARG A 300 21.15 11.58 12.05
N VAL A 301 20.39 11.33 10.99
CA VAL A 301 19.43 10.22 10.94
C VAL A 301 20.14 8.86 11.07
N LEU A 302 21.36 8.72 10.53
CA LEU A 302 22.15 7.48 10.66
C LEU A 302 22.61 7.24 12.10
N TYR A 303 23.03 8.30 12.80
CA TYR A 303 23.39 8.18 14.23
C TYR A 303 22.16 7.84 15.08
N ALA A 304 21.04 8.52 14.84
CA ALA A 304 19.78 8.21 15.53
C ALA A 304 19.32 6.77 15.26
N LEU A 305 19.43 6.31 14.00
CA LEU A 305 19.16 4.92 13.63
C LEU A 305 20.09 3.95 14.37
N GLY A 306 21.38 4.23 14.46
CA GLY A 306 22.33 3.42 15.22
C GLY A 306 21.94 3.28 16.69
N VAL A 307 21.58 4.40 17.35
CA VAL A 307 21.09 4.40 18.73
C VAL A 307 19.80 3.59 18.88
N VAL A 308 18.84 3.75 17.96
CA VAL A 308 17.58 3.00 17.98
C VAL A 308 17.83 1.51 17.78
N VAL A 309 18.67 1.11 16.83
CA VAL A 309 19.00 -0.29 16.57
C VAL A 309 19.66 -0.92 17.79
N VAL A 310 20.69 -0.28 18.37
CA VAL A 310 21.35 -0.77 19.59
C VAL A 310 20.35 -0.86 20.75
N GLY A 311 19.53 0.18 20.95
CA GLY A 311 18.50 0.19 21.97
C GLY A 311 17.49 -0.94 21.83
N VAL A 312 17.04 -1.24 20.61
CA VAL A 312 16.14 -2.36 20.31
C VAL A 312 16.81 -3.71 20.57
N LEU A 313 18.06 -3.90 20.11
CA LEU A 313 18.79 -5.16 20.33
C LEU A 313 19.02 -5.45 21.83
N VAL A 314 19.21 -4.41 22.64
CA VAL A 314 19.35 -4.55 24.10
C VAL A 314 17.99 -4.74 24.79
N ALA A 315 16.97 -3.97 24.41
CA ALA A 315 15.67 -3.97 25.08
C ALA A 315 14.74 -5.11 24.65
N VAL A 316 14.96 -5.70 23.47
CA VAL A 316 14.07 -6.71 22.87
C VAL A 316 14.88 -7.95 22.48
N PRO A 317 15.17 -8.86 23.44
CA PRO A 317 15.99 -10.06 23.18
C PRO A 317 15.42 -10.97 22.09
N SER A 318 14.10 -10.98 21.89
CA SER A 318 13.45 -11.76 20.84
C SER A 318 13.91 -11.38 19.42
N VAL A 319 14.38 -10.14 19.21
CA VAL A 319 14.96 -9.72 17.93
C VAL A 319 16.27 -10.46 17.66
N LEU A 320 17.16 -10.55 18.66
CA LEU A 320 18.41 -11.29 18.56
C LEU A 320 18.16 -12.78 18.34
N ASN A 321 17.24 -13.36 19.12
CA ASN A 321 16.87 -14.77 18.99
C ASN A 321 16.40 -15.10 17.56
N ARG A 322 15.64 -14.19 16.94
CA ARG A 322 15.13 -14.39 15.57
C ARG A 322 16.23 -14.45 14.50
N PHE A 323 17.39 -13.85 14.76
CA PHE A 323 18.55 -13.97 13.89
C PHE A 323 19.44 -15.17 14.25
N SER A 324 19.53 -15.58 15.51
CA SER A 324 20.29 -16.79 15.89
C SER A 324 19.68 -18.07 15.31
N ASP A 325 18.36 -18.11 15.14
CA ASP A 325 17.63 -19.21 14.50
C ASP A 325 18.08 -19.49 13.05
N LEU A 326 18.74 -18.55 12.38
CA LEU A 326 19.26 -18.74 11.00
C LEU A 326 20.31 -19.84 10.90
N SER A 327 20.98 -20.17 12.01
CA SER A 327 22.01 -21.21 12.08
C SER A 327 21.45 -22.63 12.13
N GLN A 328 20.15 -22.81 12.33
CA GLN A 328 19.48 -24.11 12.35
C GLN A 328 18.64 -24.29 11.08
N SER A 329 18.99 -25.27 10.25
CA SER A 329 18.22 -25.59 9.03
C SER A 329 16.98 -26.43 9.36
N TYR A 330 17.04 -27.25 10.41
CA TYR A 330 15.97 -28.16 10.81
C TYR A 330 15.78 -28.15 12.32
N THR A 331 14.52 -28.18 12.76
CA THR A 331 14.17 -28.44 14.16
C THR A 331 14.44 -29.91 14.51
N ALA A 332 14.54 -30.24 15.81
CA ALA A 332 14.74 -31.63 16.28
C ALA A 332 13.64 -32.61 15.83
N GLY A 333 12.50 -32.11 15.31
CA GLY A 333 11.42 -32.89 14.73
C GLY A 333 11.39 -32.93 13.19
N GLY A 334 12.46 -32.52 12.51
CA GLY A 334 12.59 -32.58 11.05
C GLY A 334 11.81 -31.51 10.27
N ARG A 335 11.19 -30.52 10.95
CA ARG A 335 10.54 -29.38 10.29
C ARG A 335 11.57 -28.31 9.96
N GLU A 336 11.42 -27.65 8.81
CA GLU A 336 12.27 -26.54 8.38
C GLU A 336 12.22 -25.41 9.41
N ALA A 337 13.33 -25.18 10.11
CA ALA A 337 13.40 -24.15 11.16
C ALA A 337 13.62 -22.74 10.57
N ASN A 338 14.13 -22.68 9.34
CA ASN A 338 14.55 -21.45 8.70
C ASN A 338 13.73 -21.15 7.45
N SER A 339 12.92 -20.08 7.52
CA SER A 339 12.09 -19.60 6.41
C SER A 339 12.87 -19.30 5.12
N LEU A 340 14.20 -19.14 5.17
CA LEU A 340 15.03 -18.90 3.98
C LEU A 340 15.37 -20.19 3.23
N VAL A 341 15.61 -21.30 3.93
CA VAL A 341 15.91 -22.61 3.30
C VAL A 341 14.70 -23.08 2.52
N TRP A 342 13.53 -23.12 3.18
CA TRP A 342 12.26 -23.46 2.54
C TRP A 342 11.98 -22.57 1.31
N ARG A 343 12.28 -21.25 1.39
CA ARG A 343 12.09 -20.33 0.26
C ARG A 343 12.99 -20.66 -0.92
N ILE A 344 14.27 -20.98 -0.69
CA ILE A 344 15.19 -21.35 -1.77
C ILE A 344 14.70 -22.61 -2.48
N ASP A 345 14.30 -23.63 -1.73
CA ASP A 345 13.79 -24.87 -2.29
C ASP A 345 12.52 -24.61 -3.10
N HIS A 346 11.60 -23.82 -2.54
CA HIS A 346 10.37 -23.43 -3.20
C HIS A 346 10.59 -22.60 -4.47
N TRP A 347 11.59 -21.71 -4.49
CA TRP A 347 11.97 -20.98 -5.71
C TRP A 347 12.51 -21.92 -6.78
N GLY A 348 13.27 -22.95 -6.39
CA GLY A 348 13.73 -24.01 -7.29
C GLY A 348 12.57 -24.75 -7.97
N GLU A 349 11.57 -25.16 -7.19
CA GLU A 349 10.34 -25.78 -7.71
C GLU A 349 9.61 -24.87 -8.71
N ALA A 350 9.46 -23.59 -8.37
CA ALA A 350 8.79 -22.63 -9.23
C ALA A 350 9.55 -22.37 -10.54
N LEU A 351 10.88 -22.29 -10.50
CA LEU A 351 11.71 -22.18 -11.69
C LEU A 351 11.57 -23.41 -12.60
N GLY A 352 11.23 -24.58 -12.05
CA GLY A 352 10.87 -25.77 -12.81
C GLY A 352 9.63 -25.61 -13.70
N LEU A 353 8.77 -24.62 -13.44
CA LEU A 353 7.60 -24.31 -14.28
C LEU A 353 7.95 -23.45 -15.50
N LEU A 354 9.08 -22.73 -15.46
CA LEU A 354 9.49 -21.76 -16.48
C LEU A 354 9.63 -22.36 -17.91
N PRO A 355 10.22 -23.56 -18.10
CA PRO A 355 10.40 -24.13 -19.44
C PRO A 355 9.10 -24.32 -20.23
N GLY A 356 7.96 -24.46 -19.55
CA GLY A 356 6.66 -24.62 -20.20
C GLY A 356 6.17 -23.38 -20.95
N ASN A 357 6.57 -22.18 -20.51
CA ASN A 357 6.28 -20.92 -21.20
C ASN A 357 7.26 -19.81 -20.74
N PRO A 358 8.47 -19.73 -21.31
CA PRO A 358 9.50 -18.81 -20.82
C PRO A 358 9.23 -17.33 -21.16
N VAL A 359 8.38 -17.05 -22.15
CA VAL A 359 8.17 -15.68 -22.66
C VAL A 359 7.07 -14.96 -21.89
N THR A 360 5.92 -15.61 -21.70
CA THR A 360 4.75 -14.99 -21.03
C THR A 360 4.37 -15.67 -19.72
N GLY A 361 5.06 -16.74 -19.32
CA GLY A 361 4.89 -17.40 -18.02
C GLY A 361 3.60 -18.21 -17.90
N THR A 362 3.32 -18.66 -16.69
CA THR A 362 2.13 -19.47 -16.36
C THR A 362 0.87 -18.65 -16.05
N GLY A 363 0.96 -17.32 -16.03
CA GLY A 363 -0.08 -16.36 -15.62
C GLY A 363 0.12 -15.83 -14.19
N LEU A 364 -0.18 -14.56 -13.95
CA LEU A 364 -0.06 -13.92 -12.63
C LEU A 364 -0.92 -14.60 -11.54
N GLY A 365 -0.35 -14.82 -10.37
CA GLY A 365 -1.01 -15.46 -9.23
C GLY A 365 -1.29 -16.96 -9.42
N THR A 366 -0.68 -17.61 -10.42
CA THR A 366 -0.83 -19.05 -10.65
C THR A 366 0.15 -19.91 -9.88
N THR A 367 1.34 -19.39 -9.51
CA THR A 367 2.35 -20.16 -8.76
C THR A 367 1.79 -20.68 -7.43
N ARG A 368 1.05 -19.85 -6.71
CA ARG A 368 0.36 -20.25 -5.47
C ARG A 368 -0.70 -21.34 -5.65
N LEU A 369 -1.26 -21.49 -6.84
CA LEU A 369 -2.24 -22.54 -7.14
C LEU A 369 -1.54 -23.84 -7.55
N LEU A 370 -0.44 -23.72 -8.29
CA LEU A 370 0.31 -24.85 -8.82
C LEU A 370 1.21 -25.48 -7.77
N LEU A 371 1.71 -24.70 -6.81
CA LEU A 371 2.65 -25.14 -5.78
C LEU A 371 2.06 -25.05 -4.36
N TYR A 372 0.78 -24.67 -4.24
CA TYR A 372 0.03 -24.55 -2.97
C TYR A 372 0.69 -23.66 -1.90
N LYS A 373 1.61 -22.78 -2.30
CA LYS A 373 2.46 -21.97 -1.43
C LYS A 373 2.75 -20.60 -2.07
N GLU A 374 2.90 -19.58 -1.24
CA GLU A 374 3.22 -18.22 -1.70
C GLU A 374 4.72 -18.08 -2.04
N MET A 375 5.03 -17.51 -3.20
CA MET A 375 6.40 -17.44 -3.75
C MET A 375 7.45 -16.68 -2.91
N HIS A 376 7.04 -15.76 -2.02
CA HIS A 376 7.92 -14.88 -1.23
C HIS A 376 9.16 -14.33 -1.97
N ASN A 377 9.02 -13.98 -3.25
CA ASN A 377 10.04 -13.34 -4.09
C ASN A 377 9.38 -12.81 -5.36
N ASP A 378 9.21 -11.49 -5.43
CA ASP A 378 8.55 -10.81 -6.54
C ASP A 378 9.32 -10.98 -7.87
N TYR A 379 10.65 -11.13 -7.85
CA TYR A 379 11.46 -11.31 -9.06
C TYR A 379 11.29 -12.70 -9.66
N VAL A 380 11.41 -13.75 -8.84
CA VAL A 380 11.19 -15.13 -9.29
C VAL A 380 9.74 -15.30 -9.72
N ARG A 381 8.81 -14.71 -8.98
CA ARG A 381 7.39 -14.69 -9.35
C ARG A 381 7.15 -13.99 -10.68
N ALA A 382 7.69 -12.78 -10.91
CA ALA A 382 7.54 -12.08 -12.18
C ALA A 382 8.10 -12.90 -13.35
N LEU A 383 9.23 -13.59 -13.14
CA LEU A 383 9.81 -14.47 -14.15
C LEU A 383 8.94 -15.69 -14.45
N VAL A 384 8.46 -16.41 -13.43
CA VAL A 384 7.69 -17.65 -13.62
C VAL A 384 6.27 -17.36 -14.11
N GLU A 385 5.61 -16.35 -13.55
CA GLU A 385 4.21 -16.06 -13.82
C GLU A 385 3.98 -15.20 -15.06
N SER A 386 4.94 -14.33 -15.40
CA SER A 386 4.83 -13.43 -16.56
C SER A 386 5.98 -13.54 -17.56
N GLY A 387 6.85 -14.54 -17.39
CA GLY A 387 7.97 -14.81 -18.27
C GLY A 387 9.07 -13.76 -18.20
N VAL A 388 10.06 -13.89 -19.09
CA VAL A 388 11.14 -12.91 -19.22
C VAL A 388 10.61 -11.51 -19.55
N VAL A 389 9.52 -11.41 -20.33
CA VAL A 389 8.90 -10.12 -20.67
C VAL A 389 8.38 -9.42 -19.41
N GLY A 390 7.70 -10.16 -18.53
CA GLY A 390 7.20 -9.65 -17.26
C GLY A 390 8.31 -9.26 -16.29
N LEU A 391 9.36 -10.09 -16.15
CA LEU A 391 10.52 -9.76 -15.32
C LEU A 391 11.21 -8.47 -15.78
N LEU A 392 11.50 -8.34 -17.07
CA LEU A 392 12.14 -7.14 -17.62
C LEU A 392 11.27 -5.90 -17.42
N ALA A 393 9.95 -6.03 -17.61
CA ALA A 393 9.03 -4.93 -17.39
C ALA A 393 8.93 -4.55 -15.90
N TYR A 394 8.99 -5.52 -14.97
CA TYR A 394 9.00 -5.27 -13.54
C TYR A 394 10.29 -4.59 -13.06
N VAL A 395 11.46 -5.06 -13.53
CA VAL A 395 12.75 -4.38 -13.26
C VAL A 395 12.77 -2.99 -13.88
N GLY A 396 12.22 -2.83 -15.09
CA GLY A 396 12.02 -1.54 -15.73
C GLY A 396 11.14 -0.60 -14.91
N LEU A 397 10.05 -1.11 -14.32
CA LEU A 397 9.18 -0.37 -13.42
C LEU A 397 9.92 0.12 -12.17
N LEU A 398 10.63 -0.77 -11.46
CA LEU A 398 11.43 -0.41 -10.28
C LEU A 398 12.49 0.65 -10.62
N THR A 399 13.15 0.49 -11.77
CA THR A 399 14.12 1.46 -12.27
C THR A 399 13.47 2.81 -12.56
N ALA A 400 12.31 2.83 -13.21
CA ALA A 400 11.61 4.07 -13.54
C ALA A 400 11.06 4.78 -12.29
N LEU A 401 10.60 4.04 -11.28
CA LEU A 401 10.24 4.56 -9.97
C LEU A 401 11.44 5.24 -9.31
N PHE A 402 12.58 4.56 -9.25
CA PHE A 402 13.82 5.09 -8.68
C PHE A 402 14.30 6.35 -9.42
N LEU A 403 14.34 6.32 -10.75
CA LEU A 403 14.77 7.46 -11.56
C LEU A 403 13.83 8.65 -11.42
N SER A 404 12.51 8.43 -11.29
CA SER A 404 11.54 9.50 -11.09
C SER A 404 11.69 10.15 -9.72
N ALA A 405 11.86 9.34 -8.67
CA ALA A 405 12.16 9.84 -7.33
C ALA A 405 13.49 10.59 -7.28
N ARG A 406 14.53 10.08 -7.96
CA ARG A 406 15.84 10.75 -8.05
C ARG A 406 15.74 12.08 -8.79
N ARG A 407 14.94 12.19 -9.86
CA ARG A 407 14.65 13.47 -10.53
C ARG A 407 13.99 14.46 -9.57
N ALA A 408 13.03 14.01 -8.77
CA ALA A 408 12.39 14.84 -7.73
C ALA A 408 13.39 15.34 -6.68
N VAL A 409 14.33 14.49 -6.24
CA VAL A 409 15.39 14.90 -5.30
C VAL A 409 16.30 15.95 -5.92
N ARG A 410 16.69 15.77 -7.20
CA ARG A 410 17.50 16.76 -7.93
C ARG A 410 16.77 18.10 -8.07
N ALA A 411 15.48 18.08 -8.41
CA ALA A 411 14.64 19.27 -8.54
C ALA A 411 14.46 20.04 -7.21
N THR A 412 14.60 19.35 -6.08
CA THR A 412 14.45 19.92 -4.73
C THR A 412 15.80 20.09 -4.00
N SER A 413 16.90 20.12 -4.75
CA SER A 413 18.24 20.40 -4.21
C SER A 413 18.26 21.77 -3.52
N PRO A 414 18.88 21.92 -2.34
CA PRO A 414 18.81 23.16 -1.60
C PRO A 414 19.54 24.23 -2.40
N ARG A 415 18.80 25.26 -2.84
CA ARG A 415 19.40 26.47 -3.40
C ARG A 415 19.86 27.35 -2.22
N HIS A 416 20.94 28.11 -2.39
CA HIS A 416 21.37 29.08 -1.37
C HIS A 416 20.21 30.01 -1.01
N GLY A 417 19.90 30.13 0.28
CA GLY A 417 18.78 30.96 0.80
C GLY A 417 17.39 30.29 0.79
N ALA A 418 17.27 29.00 0.44
CA ALA A 418 16.00 28.29 0.49
C ALA A 418 15.49 28.06 1.94
N PRO A 419 14.16 27.92 2.15
CA PRO A 419 13.60 27.66 3.46
C PRO A 419 14.18 26.38 4.10
N ALA A 420 14.42 26.43 5.41
CA ALA A 420 14.87 25.26 6.18
C ALA A 420 13.87 24.08 6.13
N VAL A 421 12.59 24.35 5.86
CA VAL A 421 11.52 23.36 5.73
C VAL A 421 11.04 23.33 4.28
N ASN A 422 11.28 22.21 3.60
CA ASN A 422 10.82 21.94 2.25
C ASN A 422 10.13 20.57 2.17
N LEU A 423 8.79 20.56 2.18
CA LEU A 423 7.99 19.33 2.15
C LEU A 423 8.29 18.48 0.91
N ASP A 424 8.45 19.10 -0.26
CA ASP A 424 8.74 18.39 -1.52
C ASP A 424 10.07 17.64 -1.43
N ARG A 425 11.08 18.20 -0.75
CA ARG A 425 12.35 17.51 -0.53
C ARG A 425 12.17 16.25 0.31
N GLY A 426 11.38 16.34 1.39
CA GLY A 426 11.03 15.19 2.22
C GLY A 426 10.29 14.10 1.43
N ILE A 427 9.31 14.47 0.62
CA ILE A 427 8.57 13.54 -0.26
C ILE A 427 9.52 12.90 -1.28
N ALA A 428 10.41 13.68 -1.89
CA ALA A 428 11.32 13.19 -2.91
C ALA A 428 12.35 12.19 -2.33
N VAL A 429 12.97 12.53 -1.21
CA VAL A 429 13.91 11.64 -0.51
C VAL A 429 13.18 10.39 -0.01
N GLY A 430 12.02 10.57 0.61
CA GLY A 430 11.17 9.46 1.05
C GLY A 430 10.77 8.56 -0.09
N GLY A 431 10.49 9.11 -1.28
CA GLY A 431 10.18 8.34 -2.48
C GLY A 431 11.35 7.45 -2.92
N VAL A 432 12.58 7.96 -2.92
CA VAL A 432 13.78 7.16 -3.24
C VAL A 432 13.97 6.06 -2.20
N ALA A 433 13.83 6.41 -0.92
CA ALA A 433 13.98 5.48 0.19
C ALA A 433 12.92 4.37 0.18
N CYS A 434 11.65 4.69 -0.08
CA CYS A 434 10.57 3.72 -0.19
C CYS A 434 10.76 2.76 -1.38
N VAL A 435 11.29 3.23 -2.51
CA VAL A 435 11.62 2.37 -3.66
C VAL A 435 12.81 1.46 -3.35
N ALA A 436 13.83 1.95 -2.65
CA ALA A 436 14.95 1.13 -2.21
C ALA A 436 14.50 0.03 -1.22
N ALA A 437 13.67 0.40 -0.24
CA ALA A 437 13.08 -0.55 0.70
C ALA A 437 12.19 -1.58 -0.03
N LEU A 438 11.38 -1.15 -1.01
CA LEU A 438 10.58 -2.04 -1.84
C LEU A 438 11.43 -3.04 -2.61
N ALA A 439 12.50 -2.59 -3.27
CA ALA A 439 13.39 -3.47 -4.03
C ALA A 439 14.04 -4.56 -3.15
N VAL A 440 14.37 -4.22 -1.89
CA VAL A 440 14.87 -5.20 -0.92
C VAL A 440 13.78 -6.15 -0.45
N SER A 441 12.59 -5.64 -0.13
CA SER A 441 11.45 -6.48 0.29
C SER A 441 11.07 -7.49 -0.79
N SER A 442 11.06 -7.07 -2.05
CA SER A 442 10.76 -7.89 -3.21
C SER A 442 11.68 -9.11 -3.40
N LEU A 443 12.86 -9.15 -2.78
CA LEU A 443 13.72 -10.34 -2.77
C LEU A 443 13.22 -11.44 -1.84
N THR A 444 12.39 -11.10 -0.85
CA THR A 444 12.04 -11.98 0.25
C THR A 444 10.55 -12.00 0.59
N ASP A 445 9.72 -11.20 -0.07
CA ASP A 445 8.28 -11.18 0.13
C ASP A 445 7.52 -10.90 -1.18
N ASN A 446 6.22 -11.20 -1.17
CA ASN A 446 5.30 -11.03 -2.30
C ASN A 446 4.65 -9.64 -2.28
N THR A 447 5.48 -8.60 -2.27
CA THR A 447 5.07 -7.20 -2.16
C THR A 447 4.18 -6.75 -3.32
N MET A 448 4.36 -7.33 -4.52
CA MET A 448 3.54 -7.02 -5.69
C MET A 448 2.05 -7.31 -5.48
N THR A 449 1.72 -8.28 -4.63
CA THR A 449 0.33 -8.63 -4.25
C THR A 449 -0.19 -7.89 -3.04
N ALA A 450 0.68 -7.21 -2.29
CA ALA A 450 0.30 -6.44 -1.12
C ALA A 450 -0.38 -5.12 -1.56
N VAL A 451 -1.67 -5.21 -1.90
CA VAL A 451 -2.43 -4.12 -2.54
C VAL A 451 -2.32 -2.80 -1.76
N ALA A 452 -2.45 -2.82 -0.43
CA ALA A 452 -2.32 -1.62 0.39
C ALA A 452 -0.94 -0.97 0.23
N VAL A 453 0.14 -1.76 0.28
CA VAL A 453 1.53 -1.31 0.12
C VAL A 453 1.73 -0.69 -1.24
N MET A 454 1.28 -1.37 -2.30
CA MET A 454 1.35 -0.89 -3.67
C MET A 454 0.61 0.44 -3.82
N TRP A 455 -0.57 0.61 -3.21
CA TRP A 455 -1.31 1.86 -3.29
C TRP A 455 -0.55 3.03 -2.67
N TYR A 456 0.02 2.86 -1.47
CA TYR A 456 0.80 3.94 -0.85
C TYR A 456 2.11 4.23 -1.61
N GLN A 457 2.78 3.19 -2.14
CA GLN A 457 3.92 3.36 -3.04
C GLN A 457 3.53 4.13 -4.31
N ALA A 458 2.37 3.86 -4.89
CA ALA A 458 1.84 4.61 -6.04
C ALA A 458 1.56 6.08 -5.71
N VAL A 459 1.01 6.38 -4.53
CA VAL A 459 0.82 7.77 -4.08
C VAL A 459 2.17 8.48 -4.04
N PHE A 460 3.17 7.88 -3.39
CA PHE A 460 4.51 8.48 -3.28
C PHE A 460 5.18 8.66 -4.65
N ALA A 461 5.02 7.69 -5.55
CA ALA A 461 5.51 7.78 -6.92
C ALA A 461 4.80 8.89 -7.72
N GLY A 462 3.48 9.04 -7.58
CA GLY A 462 2.71 10.12 -8.22
C GLY A 462 3.14 11.52 -7.73
N LEU A 463 3.35 11.67 -6.42
CA LEU A 463 3.89 12.91 -5.85
C LEU A 463 5.31 13.20 -6.35
N ALA A 464 6.20 12.20 -6.33
CA ALA A 464 7.57 12.35 -6.82
C ALA A 464 7.62 12.68 -8.31
N LEU A 465 6.77 12.04 -9.12
CA LEU A 465 6.65 12.31 -10.55
C LEU A 465 6.26 13.77 -10.82
N ARG A 466 5.32 14.31 -10.02
CA ARG A 466 4.92 15.71 -10.09
C ARG A 466 6.04 16.67 -9.69
N ILE A 467 6.75 16.38 -8.60
CA ILE A 467 7.86 17.22 -8.09
C ILE A 467 9.02 17.25 -9.11
N GLY A 468 9.31 16.12 -9.76
CA GLY A 468 10.35 16.01 -10.77
C GLY A 468 9.98 16.54 -12.16
N ALA A 469 8.75 17.00 -12.37
CA ALA A 469 8.33 17.59 -13.64
C ALA A 469 8.97 18.98 -13.82
N PRO A 470 9.32 19.39 -15.05
CA PRO A 470 9.82 20.74 -15.33
C PRO A 470 8.84 21.76 -14.78
N GLY A 471 9.31 22.68 -13.94
CA GLY A 471 8.47 23.73 -13.37
C GLY A 471 7.88 24.60 -14.48
N ARG A 472 6.60 24.96 -14.34
CA ARG A 472 6.08 26.24 -14.85
C ARG A 472 6.69 27.36 -13.98
N GLU A 473 8.00 27.54 -14.02
CA GLU A 473 8.64 28.75 -13.52
C GLU A 473 8.72 29.69 -14.72
N THR A 474 7.63 30.43 -14.96
CA THR A 474 7.51 31.75 -15.64
C THR A 474 6.11 31.87 -16.25
N GLU A 475 5.18 32.44 -15.49
CA GLU A 475 4.25 33.47 -15.97
C GLU A 475 3.82 34.33 -14.79
#